data_AF-A0A962UBZ0-F1
#
_entry.id   AF-A0A962UBZ0-F1
#
_cell.length_a   1.000
_cell.length_b   1.000
_cell.length_c   1.000
_cell.angle_alpha   90.00
_cell.angle_beta   90.00
_cell.angle_gamma   90.00
#
_symmetry.space_group_name_H-M   'P 1'
#
loop_
_entity.id
_entity.type
_entity.pdbx_description
1 polymer ?
#
loop_
_entity_poly.entity_id
_entity_poly.type
_entity_poly.pdbx_seq_one_letter_code
_entity_poly.pdbx_strand_id
1 'polypeptide(L)' 'MPFTPEKPRYLLYVFVFKNLVFVQSLTWQVLAGIGYRFDWGDVSLAYRYLKWDLGSSSPIDDIGFSGPHLTATFRF' A
#
# COMPACT_ATOMS: atom_id res chain seq x y z
N MET A 1 11.08 34.85 -9.62
CA MET A 1 11.85 33.85 -8.83
C MET A 1 11.99 32.62 -9.71
N PRO A 2 13.20 32.10 -9.98
CA PRO A 2 13.32 30.90 -10.80
C PRO A 2 12.83 29.71 -9.98
N PHE A 3 11.96 28.91 -10.59
CA PHE A 3 11.47 27.64 -10.07
C PHE A 3 12.67 26.69 -10.02
N THR A 4 13.25 26.47 -8.83
CA THR A 4 14.32 25.48 -8.66
C THR A 4 13.65 24.10 -8.77
N PRO A 5 14.00 23.25 -9.76
CA PRO A 5 13.44 21.91 -9.85
C PRO A 5 13.84 21.16 -8.58
N GLU A 6 12.88 20.75 -7.74
CA GLU A 6 13.21 19.89 -6.61
C GLU A 6 13.71 18.58 -7.21
N LYS A 7 14.91 18.14 -6.80
CA LYS A 7 15.47 16.87 -7.29
C LYS A 7 14.42 15.76 -7.11
N PRO A 8 14.25 14.90 -8.11
CA PRO A 8 13.30 13.80 -8.01
C PRO A 8 13.67 12.90 -6.84
N ARG A 9 12.71 12.70 -5.93
CA ARG A 9 12.85 11.90 -4.72
C ARG A 9 12.14 10.57 -4.91
N TYR A 10 12.91 9.49 -4.86
CA TYR A 10 12.36 8.14 -4.79
C TYR A 10 11.79 7.88 -3.41
N LEU A 11 10.58 7.34 -3.38
CA LEU A 11 9.84 7.11 -2.15
C LEU A 11 9.45 5.64 -2.09
N LEU A 12 10.21 4.87 -1.31
CA LEU A 12 9.90 3.49 -0.98
C LEU A 12 9.12 3.48 0.34
N TYR A 13 7.93 2.89 0.31
CA TYR A 13 7.09 2.78 1.49
C TYR A 13 6.62 1.36 1.71
N VAL A 14 6.76 0.89 2.94
CA VAL A 14 6.24 -0.40 3.40
C VAL A 14 5.41 -0.14 4.64
N PHE A 15 4.12 -0.44 4.57
CA PHE A 15 3.19 -0.34 5.69
C PHE A 15 2.68 -1.72 6.04
N VAL A 16 2.82 -2.11 7.31
CA VAL A 16 2.30 -3.36 7.85
C VAL A 16 1.28 -3.01 8.91
N PHE A 17 0.04 -3.46 8.72
CA PHE A 17 -1.05 -3.28 9.66
C PHE A 17 -1.50 -4.63 10.19
N LYS A 18 -1.53 -4.76 11.52
CA LYS A 18 -2.07 -5.92 12.23
C LYS A 18 -3.27 -5.45 13.03
N ASN A 19 -4.47 -5.88 12.65
CA ASN A 19 -5.67 -5.57 13.42
C ASN A 19 -5.92 -6.72 14.39
N LEU A 20 -5.81 -6.42 15.69
CA LEU A 20 -6.21 -7.34 16.76
C LEU A 20 -7.71 -7.17 17.01
N VAL A 21 -8.54 -7.90 16.28
CA VAL A 21 -9.93 -8.07 16.71
C VAL A 21 -9.90 -9.03 17.89
N PHE A 22 -10.50 -8.67 19.02
CA PHE A 22 -10.47 -9.43 20.28
C PHE A 22 -11.25 -10.77 20.22
N VAL A 23 -11.55 -11.26 19.02
CA VAL A 23 -12.16 -12.57 18.75
C VAL A 23 -11.34 -13.23 17.65
N GLN A 24 -10.18 -13.79 18.01
CA GLN A 24 -9.31 -14.76 17.29
C GLN A 24 -8.98 -14.59 15.79
N SER A 25 -9.54 -13.62 15.08
CA SER A 25 -9.33 -13.39 13.65
C SER A 25 -8.16 -12.44 13.46
N LEU A 26 -6.99 -13.01 13.17
CA LEU A 26 -5.81 -12.22 12.83
C LEU A 26 -5.95 -11.70 11.40
N THR A 27 -6.18 -10.40 11.26
CA THR A 27 -6.13 -9.73 9.95
C THR A 27 -4.80 -9.01 9.82
N TRP A 28 -4.02 -9.38 8.80
CA TRP A 28 -2.80 -8.66 8.46
C TRP A 28 -2.90 -8.07 7.05
N GLN A 29 -2.38 -6.87 6.91
CA GLN A 29 -2.33 -6.17 5.64
C GLN A 29 -0.92 -5.62 5.45
N VAL A 30 -0.34 -5.82 4.27
CA VAL A 30 0.91 -5.20 3.87
C VAL A 30 0.71 -4.43 2.58
N LEU A 31 1.27 -3.23 2.54
CA LEU A 31 1.33 -2.39 1.35
C LEU A 31 2.78 -2.04 1.11
N ALA A 32 3.31 -2.38 -0.06
CA ALA A 32 4.64 -1.98 -0.48
C ALA A 32 4.54 -1.20 -1.79
N GLY A 33 5.24 -0.08 -1.91
CA GLY A 33 5.19 0.72 -3.13
C GLY A 33 6.39 1.61 -3.35
N ILE A 34 6.59 1.96 -4.62
CA ILE A 34 7.59 2.89 -5.09
C ILE A 34 6.91 4.08 -5.76
N GLY A 35 7.39 5.29 -5.48
CA GLY A 35 6.89 6.52 -6.06
C GLY A 35 8.01 7.38 -6.62
N TYR A 36 7.67 8.11 -7.67
CA TYR A 36 8.48 9.16 -8.24
C TYR A 36 7.68 10.46 -8.23
N ARG A 37 8.32 11.50 -7.69
CA ARG A 37 7.77 12.84 -7.63
C ARG A 37 8.41 13.71 -8.70
N PHE A 38 7.58 14.22 -9.60
CA PHE A 38 7.91 15.23 -10.60
C PHE A 38 7.51 16.62 -10.10
N ASP A 39 8.01 17.66 -10.76
CA ASP A 39 7.64 19.04 -10.45
C ASP A 39 6.15 19.33 -10.73
N TRP A 40 5.57 18.65 -11.72
CA TRP A 40 4.18 18.82 -12.16
C TRP A 40 3.19 17.84 -11.50
N GLY A 41 3.69 16.85 -10.74
CA GLY A 41 2.85 15.79 -10.21
C GLY A 41 3.60 14.63 -9.58
N ASP A 42 2.89 13.69 -9.01
CA ASP A 42 3.44 12.50 -8.36
C ASP A 42 2.87 11.25 -9.02
N VAL A 43 3.72 10.27 -9.31
CA VAL A 43 3.29 8.95 -9.81
C VAL A 43 3.82 7.88 -8.87
N SER A 44 2.98 6.95 -8.45
CA SER A 44 3.41 5.82 -7.63
C SER A 44 2.75 4.53 -8.05
N LEU A 45 3.50 3.44 -7.87
CA LEU A 45 3.04 2.08 -8.03
C LEU A 45 3.21 1.37 -6.70
N ALA A 46 2.12 0.86 -6.17
CA ALA A 46 2.09 0.07 -4.96
C ALA A 46 1.46 -1.29 -5.25
N TYR A 47 1.81 -2.28 -4.43
CA TYR A 47 1.17 -3.57 -4.40
C TYR A 47 0.64 -3.80 -2.99
N ARG A 48 -0.66 -4.07 -2.89
CA ARG A 48 -1.33 -4.34 -1.61
C ARG A 48 -1.61 -5.81 -1.48
N TYR A 49 -1.41 -6.33 -0.27
CA TYR A 49 -1.76 -7.69 0.09
C TYR A 49 -2.52 -7.69 1.41
N LEU A 50 -3.70 -8.30 1.40
CA LEU A 50 -4.60 -8.42 2.53
C LEU A 50 -4.91 -9.90 2.71
N LYS A 51 -4.55 -10.46 3.87
CA LYS A 51 -4.94 -11.81 4.25
C LYS A 51 -5.75 -11.82 5.53
N TRP A 52 -6.84 -12.56 5.49
CA TRP A 52 -7.67 -12.90 6.65
C TRP A 52 -7.40 -14.34 7.05
N ASP A 53 -6.90 -14.52 8.27
CA ASP A 53 -6.79 -15.84 8.88
C ASP A 53 -8.11 -16.12 9.64
N LEU A 54 -8.98 -16.91 9.02
CA LEU A 54 -10.25 -17.35 9.58
C LEU A 54 -9.98 -18.67 10.32
N GLY A 55 -9.57 -18.58 11.59
CA GLY A 55 -9.08 -19.71 12.36
C GLY A 55 -9.85 -21.04 12.20
N SER A 56 -9.07 -22.14 12.29
CA SER A 56 -9.27 -23.61 12.12
C SER A 56 -10.65 -24.31 12.16
N SER A 57 -11.79 -23.62 12.14
CA SER A 57 -13.14 -24.19 12.17
C SER A 57 -14.00 -23.84 10.95
N SER A 58 -13.43 -23.23 9.90
CA SER A 58 -14.12 -22.89 8.65
C SER A 58 -13.46 -23.54 7.43
N PRO A 59 -14.22 -24.08 6.46
CA PRO A 59 -13.70 -24.75 5.25
C PRO A 59 -13.03 -23.81 4.23
N ILE A 60 -12.84 -22.53 4.57
CA ILE A 60 -12.22 -21.49 3.75
C ILE A 60 -11.18 -20.78 4.62
N ASP A 61 -9.95 -21.29 4.60
CA ASP A 61 -8.86 -20.85 5.49
C ASP A 61 -8.19 -19.55 5.05
N ASP A 62 -8.32 -19.12 3.78
CA ASP A 62 -7.52 -18.02 3.23
C ASP A 62 -8.33 -17.19 2.21
N ILE A 63 -8.99 -16.13 2.68
CA ILE A 63 -9.47 -15.08 1.76
C ILE A 63 -8.37 -14.03 1.68
N GLY A 64 -7.57 -14.11 0.61
CA GLY A 64 -6.48 -13.20 0.31
C GLY A 64 -6.83 -12.27 -0.85
N PHE A 65 -6.94 -10.97 -0.60
CA PHE A 65 -7.04 -9.98 -1.67
C PHE A 65 -5.68 -9.33 -1.89
N SER A 66 -5.16 -9.49 -3.10
CA SER A 66 -3.93 -8.83 -3.50
C SER A 66 -4.11 -8.13 -4.83
N GLY A 67 -3.47 -6.99 -4.99
CA GLY A 67 -3.64 -6.21 -6.20
C GLY A 67 -2.62 -5.08 -6.36
N PRO A 68 -2.26 -4.76 -7.60
CA PRO A 68 -1.51 -3.56 -7.91
C PRO A 68 -2.41 -2.33 -7.73
N HIS A 69 -1.80 -1.24 -7.28
CA HIS A 69 -2.40 0.07 -7.14
C HIS A 69 -1.48 1.09 -7.81
N LEU A 70 -1.97 1.74 -8.86
CA LEU A 70 -1.29 2.84 -9.52
C LEU A 70 -1.95 4.15 -9.08
N THR A 71 -1.14 5.12 -8.68
CA THR A 71 -1.59 6.47 -8.32
C THR A 71 -0.88 7.48 -9.20
N ALA A 72 -1.65 8.44 -9.74
CA ALA A 72 -1.14 9.60 -10.45
C ALA A 72 -1.84 10.85 -9.92
N THR A 73 -1.06 11.81 -9.44
CA THR A 73 -1.53 13.06 -8.86
C THR A 73 -0.95 14.22 -9.66
N PHE A 74 -1.79 15.11 -10.16
CA PHE A 74 -1.35 16.31 -10.89
C PHE A 74 -1.47 17.52 -9.97
N ARG A 75 -0.48 18.41 -10.01
CA ARG A 75 -0.49 19.67 -9.24
C ARG A 75 -0.45 20.82 -10.26
N PHE A 76 -1.45 21.70 -10.19
CA PHE A 76 -1.60 22.88 -11.05
C PHE A 76 -1.38 24.16 -10.24
#